data_AF-A0A949PQW1-F1
#
_entry.id   AF-A0A949PQW1-F1
#
_cell.length_a   1.000
_cell.length_b   1.000
_cell.length_c   1.000
_cell.angle_alpha   90.00
_cell.angle_beta   90.00
_cell.angle_gamma   90.00
#
_symmetry.space_group_name_H-M   'P 1'
#
loop_
_entity.id
_entity.type
_entity.pdbx_description
1 polymer ?
#
loop_
_entity_poly.entity_id
_entity_poly.type
_entity_poly.pdbx_seq_one_letter_code
_entity_poly.pdbx_strand_id
1 'polypeptide(L)'
;DSNKYLYNNSWFDTGIRVSWNLLKLTQYPALKKAHKAQNDTDDMRRLALSMAVLTQVRVGLQRYNLSLQELKFAEESLGVDQRLLNYAQAAAKSQFDSELEVIRTEARALLGEYQRYAAYSNAQAAWGRLYNSVGLDILPETVEGHDVSTLAIAMKDTMGQWQQTVFQAAAQQQ
;
A
#
# COMPACT_ATOMS: atom_id res chain seq x y z
N ASP A 1 -35.57 29.44 -66.93
CA ASP A 1 -36.25 29.17 -65.65
C ASP A 1 -35.27 29.48 -64.52
N SER A 2 -35.46 30.61 -63.82
CA SER A 2 -34.56 31.06 -62.75
C SER A 2 -35.39 31.67 -61.64
N ASN A 3 -35.64 30.88 -60.60
CA ASN A 3 -36.49 31.25 -59.49
C ASN A 3 -35.78 32.22 -58.53
N LYS A 4 -36.09 33.51 -58.67
CA LYS A 4 -35.49 34.64 -57.93
C LYS A 4 -35.81 34.66 -56.42
N TYR A 5 -36.64 33.73 -55.94
CA TYR A 5 -37.09 33.69 -54.54
C TYR A 5 -36.24 32.80 -53.61
N LEU A 6 -35.30 32.00 -54.14
CA LEU A 6 -34.39 31.16 -53.33
C LEU A 6 -33.14 31.91 -52.83
N TYR A 7 -32.80 33.06 -53.42
CA TYR A 7 -31.63 33.85 -53.01
C TYR A 7 -31.88 34.64 -51.71
N ASN A 8 -33.14 34.91 -51.36
CA ASN A 8 -33.52 35.71 -50.20
C ASN A 8 -33.47 34.93 -48.87
N ASN A 9 -33.62 33.60 -48.91
CA ASN A 9 -33.54 32.77 -47.71
C ASN A 9 -32.09 32.54 -47.24
N SER A 10 -31.12 32.60 -48.16
CA SER A 10 -29.69 32.48 -47.85
C SER A 10 -29.20 33.64 -46.98
N TRP A 11 -29.61 34.87 -47.29
CA TRP A 11 -29.21 36.06 -46.54
C TRP A 11 -29.81 36.10 -45.13
N PHE A 12 -31.05 35.64 -44.98
CA PHE A 12 -31.71 35.55 -43.67
C PHE A 12 -31.09 34.45 -42.78
N ASP A 13 -30.87 33.23 -43.30
CA ASP A 13 -30.19 32.15 -42.54
C ASP A 13 -28.75 32.52 -42.19
N THR A 14 -28.01 33.14 -43.11
CA THR A 14 -26.64 33.62 -42.86
C THR A 14 -26.61 34.70 -41.78
N GLY A 15 -27.54 35.66 -41.81
CA GLY A 15 -27.64 36.73 -40.80
C GLY A 15 -27.98 36.21 -39.41
N ILE A 16 -28.84 35.19 -39.31
CA ILE A 16 -29.17 34.53 -38.04
C ILE A 16 -27.94 33.80 -37.48
N ARG A 17 -27.21 33.05 -38.31
CA ARG A 17 -25.98 32.33 -37.88
C ARG A 17 -24.90 33.28 -37.39
N VAL A 18 -24.67 34.39 -38.10
CA VAL A 18 -23.70 35.42 -37.70
C VAL A 18 -24.10 36.08 -36.40
N SER A 19 -25.38 36.45 -36.25
CA SER A 19 -25.92 37.01 -35.00
C SER A 19 -25.75 36.05 -33.82
N TRP A 20 -25.98 34.75 -34.05
CA TRP A 20 -25.83 33.74 -33.00
C TRP A 20 -24.37 33.57 -32.58
N ASN A 21 -23.43 33.60 -33.53
CA ASN A 21 -22.00 33.52 -33.25
C ASN A 21 -21.49 34.76 -32.53
N LEU A 22 -21.99 35.96 -32.85
CA LEU A 22 -21.65 37.19 -32.14
C LEU A 22 -22.16 37.18 -30.68
N LEU A 23 -23.38 36.69 -30.46
CA LEU A 23 -23.92 36.49 -29.11
C LEU A 23 -23.14 35.42 -28.32
N LYS A 24 -22.58 34.39 -28.96
CA LYS A 24 -21.65 33.45 -28.31
C LYS A 24 -20.29 34.09 -28.03
N LEU A 25 -19.83 35.01 -28.90
CA LEU A 25 -18.56 35.71 -28.71
C LEU A 25 -18.58 36.63 -27.48
N THR A 26 -19.71 37.26 -27.16
CA THR A 26 -19.86 38.03 -25.91
C THR A 26 -19.81 37.15 -24.65
N GLN A 27 -20.19 35.87 -24.78
CA GLN A 27 -20.11 34.86 -23.71
C GLN A 27 -18.74 34.17 -23.62
N TYR A 28 -17.88 34.31 -24.63
CA TYR A 28 -16.57 33.66 -24.68
C TYR A 28 -15.68 33.92 -23.45
N PRO A 29 -15.60 35.14 -22.87
CA PRO A 29 -14.83 35.36 -21.65
C PRO A 29 -15.33 34.55 -20.46
N ALA A 30 -16.65 34.36 -20.32
CA ALA A 30 -17.24 33.53 -19.27
C ALA A 30 -16.93 32.05 -19.50
N LEU A 31 -17.03 31.57 -20.75
CA LEU A 31 -16.66 30.20 -21.11
C LEU A 31 -15.17 29.92 -20.84
N LYS A 32 -14.28 30.86 -21.21
CA LYS A 32 -12.84 30.76 -20.94
C LYS A 32 -12.55 30.71 -19.43
N LYS A 33 -13.24 31.52 -18.63
CA LYS A 33 -13.14 31.47 -17.15
C LYS A 33 -13.61 30.13 -16.60
N ALA A 34 -14.72 29.60 -17.10
CA ALA A 34 -15.23 28.29 -16.68
C ALA A 34 -14.26 27.16 -17.01
N HIS A 35 -13.71 27.14 -18.24
CA HIS A 35 -12.68 26.16 -18.62
C HIS A 35 -11.41 26.27 -17.78
N LYS A 36 -10.97 27.50 -17.47
CA LYS A 36 -9.82 27.70 -16.57
C LYS A 36 -10.11 27.14 -15.18
N ALA A 37 -11.26 27.46 -14.60
CA ALA A 37 -11.65 26.94 -13.28
C ALA A 37 -11.77 25.41 -13.27
N GLN A 38 -12.24 24.82 -14.37
CA GLN A 38 -12.30 23.36 -14.54
C GLN A 38 -10.90 22.75 -14.56
N ASN A 39 -9.98 23.30 -15.36
CA ASN A 39 -8.59 22.83 -15.41
C ASN A 39 -7.91 22.96 -14.04
N ASP A 40 -8.06 24.11 -13.37
CA ASP A 40 -7.50 24.34 -12.03
C ASP A 40 -8.07 23.29 -11.03
N THR A 41 -9.37 22.97 -11.13
CA THR A 41 -10.00 21.93 -10.30
C THR A 41 -9.47 20.53 -10.61
N ASP A 42 -9.26 20.20 -11.88
CA ASP A 42 -8.72 18.91 -12.29
C ASP A 42 -7.26 18.73 -11.85
N ASP A 43 -6.46 19.81 -11.88
CA ASP A 43 -5.11 19.81 -11.33
C ASP A 43 -5.11 19.57 -9.80
N MET A 44 -6.03 20.22 -9.07
CA MET A 44 -6.20 19.97 -7.64
C MET A 44 -6.62 18.53 -7.34
N ARG A 45 -7.50 17.94 -8.17
CA ARG A 45 -7.88 16.52 -8.03
C ARG A 45 -6.70 15.59 -8.26
N ARG A 46 -5.86 15.85 -9.26
CA ARG A 46 -4.62 15.08 -9.53
C ARG A 46 -3.64 15.17 -8.36
N LEU A 47 -3.45 16.37 -7.80
CA LEU A 47 -2.61 16.56 -6.62
C LEU A 47 -3.16 15.80 -5.41
N ALA A 48 -4.47 15.91 -5.15
CA ALA A 48 -5.12 15.21 -4.05
C ALA A 48 -5.01 13.69 -4.19
N LEU A 49 -5.17 13.15 -5.40
CA LEU A 49 -4.99 11.72 -5.68
C LEU A 49 -3.55 11.28 -5.40
N SER A 50 -2.57 12.06 -5.87
CA SER A 50 -1.14 11.78 -5.63
C SER A 50 -0.83 11.78 -4.14
N MET A 51 -1.36 12.76 -3.40
CA MET A 51 -1.24 12.83 -1.95
C MET A 51 -1.91 11.65 -1.24
N ALA A 52 -3.06 11.18 -1.72
CA ALA A 52 -3.73 10.01 -1.18
C ALA A 52 -2.86 8.76 -1.32
N VAL A 53 -2.27 8.53 -2.50
CA VAL A 53 -1.34 7.40 -2.74
C VAL A 53 -0.11 7.49 -1.82
N LEU A 54 0.54 8.65 -1.74
CA LEU A 54 1.67 8.86 -0.84
C LEU A 54 1.31 8.60 0.62
N THR A 55 0.11 9.02 1.03
CA THR A 55 -0.40 8.78 2.39
C THR A 55 -0.61 7.29 2.63
N GLN A 56 -1.18 6.56 1.68
CA GLN A 56 -1.36 5.10 1.78
C GLN A 56 -0.02 4.38 1.96
N VAL A 57 0.98 4.71 1.13
CA VAL A 57 2.33 4.13 1.25
C VAL A 57 2.95 4.48 2.61
N ARG A 58 2.84 5.73 3.05
CA ARG A 58 3.38 6.16 4.35
C ARG A 58 2.72 5.42 5.52
N VAL A 59 1.40 5.24 5.49
CA VAL A 59 0.67 4.45 6.49
C VAL A 59 1.11 2.99 6.47
N GLY A 60 1.29 2.40 5.28
CA GLY A 60 1.84 1.06 5.12
C GLY A 60 3.21 0.91 5.78
N LEU A 61 4.12 1.85 5.53
CA LEU A 61 5.46 1.85 6.11
C LEU A 61 5.42 1.95 7.64
N GLN A 62 4.57 2.82 8.18
CA GLN A 62 4.40 2.95 9.63
C GLN A 62 3.85 1.67 10.27
N ARG A 63 2.87 1.01 9.62
CA ARG A 63 2.34 -0.28 10.09
C ARG A 63 3.40 -1.37 10.10
N TYR A 64 4.25 -1.42 9.07
CA TYR A 64 5.37 -2.35 9.04
C TYR A 64 6.37 -2.08 10.18
N ASN A 65 6.79 -0.83 10.38
CA ASN A 65 7.69 -0.47 11.48
C ASN A 65 7.09 -0.80 12.85
N LEU A 66 5.79 -0.56 13.05
CA LEU A 66 5.10 -0.95 14.28
C LEU A 66 5.16 -2.47 14.50
N SER A 67 4.87 -3.27 13.47
CA SER A 67 4.93 -4.72 13.59
C SER A 67 6.34 -5.25 13.89
N LEU A 68 7.39 -4.59 13.40
CA LEU A 68 8.77 -4.91 13.76
C LEU A 68 9.07 -4.60 15.23
N GLN A 69 8.54 -3.49 15.75
CA GLN A 69 8.67 -3.15 17.18
C GLN A 69 7.92 -4.15 18.06
N GLU A 70 6.71 -4.56 17.67
CA GLU A 70 5.93 -5.60 18.35
C GLU A 70 6.67 -6.94 18.37
N LEU A 71 7.28 -7.34 17.25
CA LEU A 71 8.13 -8.54 17.18
C LEU A 71 9.31 -8.44 18.15
N LYS A 72 10.06 -7.33 18.10
CA LYS A 72 11.20 -7.12 18.99
C LYS A 72 10.78 -7.18 20.46
N PHE A 73 9.65 -6.56 20.80
CA PHE A 73 9.10 -6.64 22.16
C PHE A 73 8.76 -8.08 22.56
N ALA A 74 8.15 -8.86 21.66
CA ALA A 74 7.84 -10.26 21.92
C ALA A 74 9.11 -11.13 22.11
N GLU A 75 10.18 -10.85 21.36
CA GLU A 75 11.48 -11.50 21.53
C GLU A 75 12.13 -11.18 22.88
N GLU A 76 12.10 -9.90 23.29
CA GLU A 76 12.59 -9.47 24.59
C GLU A 76 11.79 -10.12 25.74
N SER A 77 10.46 -10.17 25.62
CA SER A 77 9.57 -10.82 26.60
C SER A 77 9.83 -12.31 26.70
N LEU A 78 9.94 -13.02 25.56
CA LEU A 78 10.30 -14.44 25.55
C LEU A 78 11.64 -14.68 26.23
N GLY A 79 12.63 -13.81 26.01
CA GLY A 79 13.92 -13.89 26.70
C GLY A 79 13.79 -13.73 28.22
N VAL A 80 12.87 -12.90 28.71
CA VAL A 80 12.56 -12.80 30.16
C VAL A 80 11.92 -14.10 30.66
N ASP A 81 10.91 -14.61 29.97
CA ASP A 81 10.18 -15.82 30.36
C ASP A 81 11.10 -17.05 30.41
N GLN A 82 12.01 -17.19 29.45
CA GLN A 82 13.04 -18.24 29.44
C GLN A 82 13.99 -18.14 30.65
N ARG A 83 14.41 -16.93 31.04
CA ARG A 83 15.24 -16.74 32.23
C ARG A 83 14.48 -17.09 33.52
N LEU A 84 13.20 -16.76 33.59
CA LEU A 84 12.33 -17.12 34.72
C LEU A 84 12.14 -18.65 34.82
N LEU A 85 11.94 -19.33 33.69
CA LEU A 85 11.88 -20.79 33.64
C LEU A 85 13.18 -21.42 34.14
N ASN A 86 14.33 -20.95 33.66
CA ASN A 86 15.64 -21.45 34.11
C ASN A 86 15.84 -21.25 35.63
N TYR A 87 15.40 -20.11 36.17
CA TYR A 87 15.44 -19.83 37.60
C TYR A 87 14.52 -20.77 38.39
N ALA A 88 13.28 -20.97 37.94
CA ALA A 88 12.33 -21.87 38.58
C ALA A 88 12.85 -23.32 38.59
N GLN A 89 13.41 -23.79 37.48
CA GLN A 89 14.05 -25.12 37.38
C GLN A 89 15.24 -25.27 38.33
N ALA A 90 16.06 -24.23 38.48
CA ALA A 90 17.19 -24.25 39.42
C ALA A 90 16.71 -24.26 40.88
N ALA A 91 15.71 -23.45 41.22
CA ALA A 91 15.12 -23.41 42.56
C ALA A 91 14.44 -24.74 42.92
N ALA A 92 13.82 -25.40 41.94
CA ALA A 92 13.12 -26.66 42.15
C ALA A 92 14.02 -27.80 42.61
N LYS A 93 15.31 -27.79 42.21
CA LYS A 93 16.30 -28.75 42.67
C LYS A 93 16.61 -28.64 44.17
N SER A 94 16.29 -27.50 44.80
CA SER A 94 16.57 -27.23 46.21
C SER A 94 15.33 -27.30 47.10
N GLN A 95 14.11 -27.28 46.55
CA GLN A 95 12.86 -27.16 47.31
C GLN A 95 11.80 -28.14 46.80
N PHE A 96 11.24 -28.96 47.70
CA PHE A 96 10.31 -30.05 47.38
C PHE A 96 8.94 -29.62 46.82
N ASP A 97 8.54 -28.34 46.98
CA ASP A 97 7.17 -27.84 46.70
C ASP A 97 7.11 -26.90 45.46
N SER A 98 7.98 -27.16 44.48
CA SER A 98 8.33 -26.22 43.40
C SER A 98 7.86 -26.65 42.00
N GLU A 99 7.34 -27.86 41.86
CA GLU A 99 6.98 -28.44 40.56
C GLU A 99 5.89 -27.64 39.84
N LEU A 100 4.87 -27.17 40.56
CA LEU A 100 3.82 -26.33 39.99
C LEU A 100 4.36 -24.99 39.47
N GLU A 101 5.38 -24.43 40.12
CA GLU A 101 6.01 -23.18 39.68
C GLU A 101 6.83 -23.38 38.39
N VAL A 102 7.52 -24.52 38.27
CA VAL A 102 8.20 -24.93 37.04
C VAL A 102 7.20 -25.08 35.90
N ILE A 103 6.10 -25.82 36.11
CA ILE A 103 5.05 -25.99 35.10
C ILE A 103 4.46 -24.64 34.68
N ARG A 104 4.19 -23.74 35.64
CA ARG A 104 3.64 -22.41 35.36
C ARG A 104 4.60 -21.57 34.52
N THR A 105 5.89 -21.57 34.84
CA THR A 105 6.91 -20.81 34.10
C THR A 105 7.18 -21.42 32.73
N GLU A 106 7.08 -22.74 32.59
CA GLU A 106 7.18 -23.44 31.31
C GLU A 106 6.01 -23.07 30.38
N ALA A 107 4.78 -23.09 30.91
CA ALA A 107 3.60 -22.65 30.17
C ALA A 107 3.69 -21.18 29.73
N ARG A 108 4.28 -20.31 30.57
CA ARG A 108 4.55 -18.90 30.20
C ARG A 108 5.58 -18.79 29.08
N ALA A 109 6.68 -19.53 29.17
CA ALA A 109 7.70 -19.53 28.12
C ALA A 109 7.13 -20.03 26.77
N LEU A 110 6.33 -21.10 26.79
CA LEU A 110 5.62 -21.60 25.60
C LEU A 110 4.65 -20.57 25.02
N LEU A 111 3.88 -19.88 25.88
CA LEU A 111 3.00 -18.80 25.44
C LEU A 111 3.79 -17.63 24.83
N GLY A 112 4.92 -17.23 25.44
CA GLY A 112 5.81 -16.21 24.90
C GLY A 112 6.38 -16.59 23.54
N GLU A 113 6.72 -17.87 23.34
CA GLU A 113 7.21 -18.36 22.06
C GLU A 113 6.13 -18.30 20.98
N TYR A 114 4.91 -18.72 21.30
CA TYR A 114 3.75 -18.56 20.42
C TYR A 114 3.51 -17.08 20.05
N GLN A 115 3.53 -16.18 21.04
CA GLN A 115 3.34 -14.75 20.80
C GLN A 115 4.43 -14.16 19.89
N ARG A 116 5.69 -14.60 20.05
CA ARG A 116 6.79 -14.23 19.16
C ARG A 116 6.53 -14.69 17.72
N TYR A 117 6.10 -15.94 17.51
CA TYR A 117 5.75 -16.43 16.17
C TYR A 117 4.58 -15.67 15.54
N ALA A 118 3.56 -15.32 16.34
CA ALA A 118 2.44 -14.52 15.87
C ALA A 118 2.90 -13.11 15.45
N ALA A 119 3.71 -12.44 16.27
CA ALA A 119 4.26 -11.13 15.96
C ALA A 119 5.15 -11.16 14.71
N TYR A 120 5.98 -12.20 14.56
CA TYR A 120 6.80 -12.41 13.36
C TYR A 120 5.94 -12.55 12.11
N SER A 121 4.88 -13.36 12.18
CA SER A 121 3.95 -13.56 11.07
C SER A 121 3.23 -12.26 10.69
N ASN A 122 2.85 -11.44 11.68
CA ASN A 122 2.26 -10.13 11.44
C ASN A 122 3.24 -9.17 10.74
N ALA A 123 4.51 -9.19 11.14
CA ALA A 123 5.56 -8.40 10.49
C ALA A 123 5.77 -8.80 9.03
N GLN A 124 5.80 -10.10 8.74
CA GLN A 124 5.87 -10.62 7.36
C GLN A 124 4.66 -10.19 6.52
N ALA A 125 3.45 -10.27 7.09
CA ALA A 125 2.24 -9.82 6.40
C ALA A 125 2.22 -8.30 6.15
N ALA A 126 2.70 -7.49 7.11
CA ALA A 126 2.80 -6.05 6.98
C ALA A 126 3.85 -5.65 5.92
N TRP A 127 4.97 -6.37 5.88
CA TRP A 127 5.98 -6.24 4.84
C TRP A 127 5.40 -6.50 3.44
N GLY A 128 4.66 -7.61 3.25
CA GLY A 128 4.02 -7.93 1.97
C GLY A 128 3.02 -6.87 1.51
N ARG A 129 2.19 -6.33 2.43
CA ARG A 129 1.28 -5.22 2.12
C ARG A 129 2.00 -3.94 1.73
N LEU A 130 3.13 -3.62 2.36
CA LEU A 130 3.95 -2.46 2.01
C LEU A 130 4.52 -2.61 0.59
N TYR A 131 5.04 -3.78 0.24
CA TYR A 131 5.55 -4.07 -1.11
C TYR A 131 4.44 -3.96 -2.16
N ASN A 132 3.28 -4.56 -1.91
CA ASN A 132 2.14 -4.47 -2.82
C ASN A 132 1.68 -3.00 -3.01
N SER A 133 1.76 -2.16 -1.97
CA SER A 133 1.34 -0.75 -2.05
C SER A 133 2.18 0.12 -2.99
N VAL A 134 3.41 -0.31 -3.29
CA VAL A 134 4.28 0.36 -4.28
C VAL A 134 4.27 -0.35 -5.64
N GLY A 135 3.35 -1.30 -5.84
CA GLY A 135 3.16 -2.03 -7.09
C GLY A 135 4.07 -3.25 -7.26
N LEU A 136 4.74 -3.70 -6.20
CA LEU A 136 5.55 -4.92 -6.21
C LEU A 136 4.67 -6.09 -5.76
N ASP A 137 4.28 -6.95 -6.69
CA ASP A 137 3.64 -8.22 -6.33
C ASP A 137 4.72 -9.24 -5.92
N ILE A 138 4.45 -9.92 -4.81
CA ILE A 138 5.33 -10.92 -4.20
C ILE A 138 5.05 -12.33 -4.71
N LEU A 139 3.94 -12.53 -5.43
CA LEU A 139 3.60 -13.80 -6.06
C LEU A 139 3.78 -13.68 -7.58
N PRO A 140 4.33 -14.72 -8.25
CA PRO A 140 4.35 -14.76 -9.70
C PRO A 140 2.94 -14.98 -10.26
N GLU A 141 2.73 -14.61 -11.54
CA GLU A 141 1.42 -14.76 -12.22
C GLU A 141 0.88 -16.19 -12.20
N THR A 142 1.77 -17.18 -12.16
CA THR A 142 1.42 -18.60 -12.02
C THR A 142 2.33 -19.25 -10.99
N VAL A 143 1.74 -20.06 -10.11
CA VAL A 143 2.47 -20.90 -9.16
C VAL A 143 2.20 -22.36 -9.52
N GLU A 144 3.26 -23.16 -9.69
CA GLU A 144 3.15 -24.58 -10.07
C GLU A 144 2.42 -25.44 -9.02
N GLY A 145 2.38 -25.01 -7.76
CA GLY A 145 1.78 -25.74 -6.64
C GLY A 145 1.33 -24.82 -5.50
N HIS A 146 0.39 -25.32 -4.68
CA HIS A 146 -0.19 -24.58 -3.55
C HIS A 146 0.36 -25.02 -2.18
N ASP A 147 1.39 -25.87 -2.17
CA ASP A 147 2.06 -26.23 -0.93
C ASP A 147 2.99 -25.10 -0.44
N VAL A 148 3.20 -25.06 0.86
CA VAL A 148 3.97 -23.98 1.52
C VAL A 148 5.39 -23.88 0.97
N SER A 149 6.02 -25.00 0.60
CA SER A 149 7.39 -24.99 0.11
C SER A 149 7.49 -24.39 -1.27
N THR A 150 6.62 -24.78 -2.19
CA THR A 150 6.56 -24.23 -3.54
C THR A 150 6.25 -22.74 -3.52
N LEU A 151 5.29 -22.31 -2.69
CA LEU A 151 4.97 -20.89 -2.51
C LEU A 151 6.16 -20.11 -1.93
N ALA A 152 6.86 -20.65 -0.94
CA ALA A 152 8.02 -19.98 -0.34
C ALA A 152 9.16 -19.80 -1.35
N ILE A 153 9.42 -20.78 -2.21
CA ILE A 153 10.43 -20.71 -3.27
C ILE A 153 10.02 -19.65 -4.30
N ALA A 154 8.78 -19.72 -4.80
CA ALA A 154 8.25 -18.76 -5.76
C ALA A 154 8.32 -17.31 -5.26
N MET A 155 7.96 -17.08 -3.98
CA MET A 155 8.08 -15.78 -3.35
C MET A 155 9.54 -15.32 -3.23
N LYS A 156 10.46 -16.20 -2.83
CA LYS A 156 11.89 -15.90 -2.72
C LYS A 156 12.49 -15.48 -4.05
N ASP A 157 12.16 -16.20 -5.13
CA ASP A 157 12.68 -15.93 -6.46
C ASP A 157 12.15 -14.59 -7.00
N THR A 158 10.85 -14.35 -6.87
CA THR A 158 10.21 -13.08 -7.26
C THR A 158 10.81 -11.89 -6.50
N MET A 159 11.04 -12.05 -5.20
CA MET A 159 11.65 -11.03 -4.36
C MET A 159 13.11 -10.75 -4.75
N GLY A 160 13.88 -11.78 -5.09
CA GLY A 160 15.25 -11.63 -5.60
C GLY A 160 15.31 -10.87 -6.94
N GLN A 161 14.37 -11.15 -7.85
CA GLN A 161 14.25 -10.45 -9.13
C GLN A 161 13.93 -8.97 -8.95
N TRP A 162 12.97 -8.65 -8.07
CA TRP A 162 12.65 -7.26 -7.72
C TRP A 162 13.85 -6.54 -7.12
N GLN A 163 14.63 -7.22 -6.27
CA GLN A 163 15.79 -6.62 -5.64
C GLN A 163 16.85 -6.21 -6.67
N GLN A 164 17.09 -7.05 -7.68
CA GLN A 164 18.00 -6.73 -8.79
C GLN A 164 17.43 -5.59 -9.65
N THR A 165 16.16 -5.70 -10.05
CA THR A 165 15.54 -4.78 -11.02
C THR A 165 15.35 -3.37 -10.45
N VAL A 166 14.90 -3.25 -9.20
CA VAL A 166 14.60 -1.95 -8.58
C VAL A 166 15.84 -1.32 -7.96
N PHE A 167 16.66 -2.10 -7.26
CA PHE A 167 17.75 -1.53 -6.45
C PHE A 167 19.14 -1.58 -7.12
N GLN A 168 19.40 -2.46 -8.09
CA GLN A 168 20.67 -2.40 -8.86
C GLN A 168 20.57 -1.46 -10.07
N ALA A 169 19.41 -1.35 -10.73
CA ALA A 169 19.23 -0.37 -11.81
C ALA A 169 19.37 1.08 -11.32
N ALA A 170 18.93 1.38 -10.09
CA ALA A 170 19.12 2.68 -9.45
C ALA A 170 20.60 3.02 -9.16
N ALA A 171 21.46 2.01 -9.01
CA ALA A 171 22.90 2.18 -8.77
C ALA A 171 23.72 2.38 -10.07
N GLN A 172 23.15 2.11 -11.25
CA GLN A 172 23.81 2.31 -12.55
C GLN A 172 23.42 3.63 -13.25
N GLN A 173 22.49 4.40 -12.69
CA GLN A 173 22.05 5.71 -13.20
C GLN A 173 22.64 6.91 -12.41
N GLN A 174 23.63 6.67 -11.55
CA GLN A 174 24.47 7.69 -10.92
C GLN A 174 25.90 7.58 -11.45
#